data_AF-A0A0N4TXM3-F1
#
_entry.id   AF-A0A0N4TXM3-F1
#
_cell.length_a   1.000
_cell.length_b   1.000
_cell.length_c   1.000
_cell.angle_alpha   90.00
_cell.angle_beta   90.00
_cell.angle_gamma   90.00
#
_symmetry.space_group_name_H-M   'P 1'
#
loop_
_entity.id
_entity.type
_entity.pdbx_description
1 polymer ?
#
loop_
_entity_poly.entity_id
_entity_poly.type
_entity_poly.pdbx_seq_one_letter_code
_entity_poly.pdbx_strand_id
1 'polypeptide(L)'
;MLGLLTITSVFRNWRNSLQRKEDYDECHMRGINNENEISGKSEKNFKLDEPPISLETVMAEFKLSNETLRRMMAHMSRNMDRGLEGGPENSTISMLPSFVPELPNGTEEGRFIAMDLGGTNLRVMLMDIKPGEELKTEQFNTRIPNWAMRGTGEQLFDYITKCLAEFLIEKGIQNDGLPVGFTFSYPCDQKSLRSATLLRWTKGFETTGVVGEDVVELL
;
A
#
# COMPACT_ATOMS: atom_id res chain seq x y z
N MET A 1 -28.66 -9.32 -22.37
CA MET A 1 -27.91 -8.06 -22.55
C MET A 1 -26.43 -8.36 -22.28
N LEU A 2 -25.77 -9.02 -23.23
CA LEU A 2 -24.34 -9.33 -23.22
C LEU A 2 -23.87 -9.20 -24.68
N GLY A 3 -23.24 -8.08 -25.01
CA GLY A 3 -22.73 -7.80 -26.35
C GLY A 3 -21.25 -8.19 -26.44
N LEU A 4 -20.94 -9.14 -27.31
CA LEU A 4 -19.57 -9.50 -27.70
C LEU A 4 -18.87 -8.29 -28.33
N LEU A 5 -17.75 -7.86 -27.75
CA LEU A 5 -16.81 -6.95 -28.39
C LEU A 5 -15.88 -7.76 -29.31
N THR A 6 -16.04 -7.62 -30.62
CA THR A 6 -15.11 -8.18 -31.61
C THR A 6 -13.96 -7.20 -31.88
N ILE A 7 -12.78 -7.78 -32.13
CA ILE A 7 -11.45 -7.12 -32.32
C ILE A 7 -11.45 -6.02 -33.39
N THR A 8 -12.44 -5.99 -34.28
CA THR A 8 -12.62 -4.97 -35.32
C THR A 8 -13.04 -3.60 -34.76
N SER A 9 -13.59 -3.52 -33.54
CA SER A 9 -13.98 -2.24 -32.92
C SER A 9 -12.79 -1.45 -32.35
N VAL A 10 -11.75 -2.14 -31.89
CA VAL A 10 -10.54 -1.53 -31.31
C VAL A 10 -9.68 -0.88 -32.40
N PHE A 11 -9.51 -1.54 -33.55
CA PHE A 11 -8.78 -0.97 -34.68
C PHE A 11 -9.47 0.24 -35.31
N ARG A 12 -10.81 0.25 -35.34
CA ARG A 12 -11.58 1.38 -35.87
C ARG A 12 -11.46 2.62 -34.97
N ASN A 13 -11.50 2.45 -33.65
CA ASN A 13 -11.31 3.55 -32.71
C ASN A 13 -9.88 4.09 -32.69
N TRP A 14 -8.88 3.23 -32.87
CA TRP A 14 -7.48 3.66 -33.00
C TRP A 14 -7.23 4.43 -34.30
N ARG A 15 -7.78 3.96 -35.44
CA ARG A 15 -7.67 4.64 -36.73
C ARG A 15 -8.40 6.01 -36.74
N ASN A 16 -9.57 6.10 -36.12
CA ASN A 16 -10.28 7.39 -35.95
C ASN A 16 -9.57 8.35 -34.97
N SER A 17 -8.68 7.83 -34.12
CA SER A 17 -7.82 8.63 -33.22
C SER A 17 -6.63 9.24 -33.97
N LEU A 18 -6.06 8.52 -34.95
CA LEU A 18 -4.99 9.03 -35.81
C LEU A 18 -5.49 10.14 -36.75
N GLN A 19 -6.68 9.98 -37.33
CA GLN A 19 -7.22 10.94 -38.29
C GLN A 19 -7.65 12.27 -37.64
N ARG A 20 -8.09 12.24 -36.38
CA ARG A 20 -8.36 13.46 -35.58
C ARG A 20 -7.08 14.22 -35.19
N LYS A 21 -5.92 13.57 -35.24
CA LYS A 21 -4.63 14.20 -34.98
C LYS A 21 -4.12 14.94 -36.21
N GLU A 22 -4.33 14.37 -37.40
CA GLU A 22 -4.01 15.01 -38.69
C GLU A 22 -4.83 16.30 -38.93
N ASP A 23 -6.13 16.32 -38.61
CA ASP A 23 -6.98 17.53 -38.75
C ASP A 23 -6.59 18.65 -37.76
N TYR A 24 -6.00 18.30 -36.60
CA TYR A 24 -5.53 19.28 -35.61
C TYR A 24 -4.20 19.93 -36.05
N ASP A 25 -3.33 19.15 -36.69
CA ASP A 25 -2.03 19.63 -37.17
C ASP A 25 -2.17 20.49 -38.44
N GLU A 26 -3.17 20.26 -39.29
CA GLU A 26 -3.42 21.07 -40.50
C GLU A 26 -3.95 22.48 -40.19
N CYS A 27 -4.73 22.64 -39.10
CA CYS A 27 -5.27 23.93 -38.66
C CYS A 27 -4.18 24.86 -38.08
N HIS A 28 -3.09 24.30 -37.52
CA HIS A 28 -1.97 25.07 -36.98
C HIS A 28 -0.96 25.53 -38.05
N MET A 29 -0.98 24.94 -39.25
CA MET A 29 -0.04 25.27 -40.34
C MET A 29 -0.45 26.46 -41.22
N ARG A 30 -1.62 27.07 -41.01
CA ARG A 30 -2.05 28.29 -41.75
C ARG A 30 -1.71 29.61 -41.03
N GLY A 31 -1.08 29.57 -39.86
CA GLY A 31 -0.95 30.74 -38.98
C GLY A 31 0.36 31.53 -39.01
N ILE A 32 1.46 31.03 -39.57
CA ILE A 32 2.77 31.68 -39.40
C ILE A 32 3.60 31.60 -40.68
N ASN A 33 3.33 32.50 -41.63
CA ASN A 33 4.27 32.90 -42.67
C ASN A 33 4.25 34.43 -42.71
N ASN A 34 5.19 35.08 -42.03
CA ASN A 34 5.69 36.40 -42.42
C ASN A 34 7.08 36.64 -41.82
N GLU A 35 8.06 36.44 -42.70
CA GLU A 35 9.25 37.27 -42.94
C GLU A 35 10.31 37.48 -41.84
N ASN A 36 11.47 36.87 -42.12
CA ASN A 36 12.83 37.43 -42.09
C ASN A 36 13.17 38.46 -41.00
N GLU A 37 14.07 38.08 -40.09
CA GLU A 37 15.44 38.65 -40.04
C GLU A 37 16.28 38.11 -38.86
N ILE A 38 17.56 37.83 -39.17
CA ILE A 38 18.74 37.88 -38.28
C ILE A 38 18.99 36.66 -37.36
N SER A 39 19.84 35.76 -37.89
CA SER A 39 21.12 35.29 -37.29
C SER A 39 21.14 34.82 -35.83
N GLY A 40 21.31 33.50 -35.62
CA GLY A 40 21.88 32.98 -34.37
C GLY A 40 21.49 31.54 -33.99
N LYS A 41 22.27 30.56 -34.47
CA LYS A 41 22.54 29.21 -33.91
C LYS A 41 21.56 28.61 -32.87
N SER A 42 20.89 27.51 -33.23
CA SER A 42 20.85 26.24 -32.45
C SER A 42 19.89 25.23 -33.10
N GLU A 43 20.29 24.59 -34.20
CA GLU A 43 19.70 23.31 -34.60
C GLU A 43 20.11 22.25 -33.56
N LYS A 44 19.18 21.84 -32.70
CA LYS A 44 19.37 20.65 -31.89
C LYS A 44 19.20 19.43 -32.80
N ASN A 45 20.32 18.96 -33.34
CA ASN A 45 20.43 17.65 -33.99
C ASN A 45 19.89 16.56 -33.06
N PHE A 46 18.67 16.05 -33.33
CA PHE A 46 18.26 14.76 -32.80
C PHE A 46 19.06 13.69 -33.55
N LYS A 47 20.11 13.18 -32.90
CA LYS A 47 20.95 12.10 -33.46
C LYS A 47 20.11 10.82 -33.54
N LEU A 48 19.71 10.46 -34.76
CA LEU A 48 19.10 9.15 -35.10
C LEU A 48 20.13 8.00 -35.12
N ASP A 49 21.39 8.28 -34.78
CA ASP A 49 22.52 7.33 -34.82
C ASP A 49 22.76 6.62 -33.48
N GLU A 50 21.97 6.88 -32.43
CA GLU A 50 22.12 6.14 -31.17
C GLU A 50 21.50 4.74 -31.29
N PRO A 51 22.26 3.67 -30.97
CA PRO A 51 21.74 2.32 -31.07
C PRO A 51 20.52 2.16 -30.17
N PRO A 52 19.48 1.41 -30.60
CA PRO A 52 18.31 1.18 -29.78
C PRO A 52 18.75 0.55 -28.45
N ILE A 53 18.22 1.08 -27.34
CA ILE A 53 18.46 0.53 -26.01
C ILE A 53 18.08 -0.95 -26.04
N SER A 54 19.05 -1.83 -25.85
CA SER A 54 18.80 -3.27 -25.88
C SER A 54 18.19 -3.73 -24.55
N LEU A 55 17.42 -4.82 -24.59
CA LEU A 55 16.85 -5.42 -23.39
C LEU A 55 17.94 -5.80 -22.38
N GLU A 56 19.10 -6.25 -22.86
CA GLU A 56 20.25 -6.62 -22.04
C GLU A 56 20.80 -5.42 -21.27
N THR A 57 20.87 -4.25 -21.90
CA THR A 57 21.29 -3.01 -21.24
C THR A 57 20.31 -2.62 -20.13
N VAL A 58 19.00 -2.70 -20.38
CA VAL A 58 17.97 -2.42 -19.35
C VAL A 58 18.08 -3.43 -18.21
N MET A 59 18.20 -4.73 -18.51
CA MET A 59 18.30 -5.77 -17.50
C MET A 59 19.60 -5.68 -16.67
N ALA A 60 20.68 -5.16 -17.25
CA ALA A 60 21.94 -4.97 -16.55
C ALA A 60 21.81 -3.97 -15.39
N GLU A 61 20.94 -2.96 -15.49
CA GLU A 61 20.71 -1.97 -14.43
C GLU A 61 20.09 -2.58 -13.17
N PHE A 62 19.37 -3.71 -13.30
CA PHE A 62 18.79 -4.45 -12.18
C PHE A 62 19.73 -5.50 -11.59
N LYS A 63 20.89 -5.74 -12.21
CA LYS A 63 21.90 -6.67 -11.69
C LYS A 63 22.79 -5.96 -10.68
N LEU A 64 22.43 -6.11 -9.41
CA LEU A 64 23.20 -5.56 -8.30
C LEU A 64 24.43 -6.42 -8.01
N SER A 65 25.60 -5.79 -8.00
CA SER A 65 26.83 -6.45 -7.54
C SER A 65 26.81 -6.66 -6.02
N ASN A 66 27.58 -7.63 -5.53
CA ASN A 66 27.76 -7.84 -4.09
C ASN A 66 28.30 -6.60 -3.37
N GLU A 67 29.08 -5.76 -4.05
CA GLU A 67 29.57 -4.49 -3.50
C GLU A 67 28.42 -3.49 -3.32
N THR A 68 27.55 -3.34 -4.32
CA THR A 68 26.36 -2.50 -4.24
C THR A 68 25.42 -2.97 -3.12
N LEU A 69 25.19 -4.28 -2.99
CA LEU A 69 24.38 -4.85 -1.91
C LEU A 69 24.97 -4.52 -0.52
N ARG A 70 26.30 -4.64 -0.34
CA ARG A 70 26.96 -4.24 0.92
C ARG A 70 26.81 -2.76 1.21
N ARG A 71 26.91 -1.90 0.20
CA ARG A 71 26.67 -0.45 0.36
C ARG A 71 25.23 -0.14 0.78
N MET A 72 24.25 -0.84 0.19
CA MET A 72 22.84 -0.71 0.56
C MET A 72 22.58 -1.16 2.00
N MET A 73 23.13 -2.32 2.41
CA MET A 73 23.03 -2.80 3.79
C MET A 73 23.62 -1.79 4.78
N ALA A 74 24.82 -1.28 4.52
CA ALA A 74 25.44 -0.27 5.37
C ALA A 74 24.64 1.03 5.43
N HIS A 75 24.02 1.44 4.32
CA HIS A 75 23.15 2.61 4.30
C HIS A 75 21.87 2.40 5.11
N MET A 76 21.23 1.24 4.98
CA MET A 76 20.05 0.87 5.77
C MET A 76 20.39 0.83 7.26
N SER A 77 21.52 0.20 7.65
CA SER A 77 22.00 0.16 9.04
C SER A 77 22.12 1.56 9.64
N ARG A 78 22.81 2.48 8.95
CA ARG A 78 22.96 3.86 9.44
C ARG A 78 21.63 4.60 9.60
N ASN A 79 20.64 4.32 8.75
CA ASN A 79 19.31 4.92 8.89
C ASN A 79 18.55 4.28 10.07
N MET A 80 18.73 2.98 10.34
CA MET A 80 18.16 2.37 11.55
C MET A 80 18.75 3.00 12.81
N ASP A 81 20.08 3.17 12.88
CA ASP A 81 20.76 3.81 14.02
C ASP A 81 20.22 5.23 14.27
N ARG A 82 20.14 6.05 13.21
CA ARG A 82 19.56 7.40 13.29
C ARG A 82 18.08 7.41 13.69
N GLY A 83 17.32 6.42 13.23
CA GLY A 83 15.91 6.27 13.56
C GLY A 83 15.70 5.94 15.04
N LEU A 84 16.58 5.13 15.61
CA LEU A 84 16.59 4.81 17.04
C LEU A 84 17.02 6.01 17.90
N GLU A 85 18.01 6.78 17.45
CA GLU A 85 18.53 7.94 18.20
C GLU A 85 17.58 9.14 18.18
N GLY A 86 17.00 9.43 17.01
CA GLY A 86 16.36 10.71 16.74
C GLY A 86 14.99 10.61 16.06
N GLY A 87 14.44 9.41 15.90
CA GLY A 87 13.11 9.20 15.35
C GLY A 87 12.96 9.59 13.87
N PRO A 88 11.71 9.80 13.40
CA PRO A 88 11.40 10.09 12.01
C PRO A 88 11.98 11.40 11.46
N GLU A 89 12.33 12.36 12.32
CA GLU A 89 12.92 13.63 11.88
C GLU A 89 14.38 13.47 11.43
N ASN A 90 15.08 12.48 11.98
CA ASN A 90 16.52 12.26 11.76
C ASN A 90 16.81 11.08 10.81
N SER A 91 15.79 10.32 10.42
CA SER A 91 15.94 9.14 9.57
C SER A 91 14.75 8.89 8.65
N THR A 92 15.04 8.34 7.48
CA THR A 92 14.00 7.80 6.58
C THR A 92 13.38 6.51 7.10
N ILE A 93 14.01 5.85 8.08
CA ILE A 93 13.50 4.66 8.77
C ILE A 93 13.10 5.06 10.19
N SER A 94 11.79 5.07 10.46
CA SER A 94 11.22 5.64 11.68
C SER A 94 11.47 4.83 12.96
N MET A 95 11.83 3.55 12.87
CA MET A 95 12.12 2.66 14.01
C MET A 95 11.07 2.74 15.15
N LEU A 96 9.79 2.70 14.79
CA LEU A 96 8.68 2.89 15.73
C LEU A 96 8.61 1.73 16.75
N PRO A 97 8.51 2.00 18.06
CA PRO A 97 8.44 0.97 19.10
C PRO A 97 7.09 0.24 19.08
N SER A 98 7.13 -1.10 19.19
CA SER A 98 5.92 -1.95 19.21
C SER A 98 5.35 -2.20 20.62
N PHE A 99 6.06 -1.80 21.67
CA PHE A 99 5.74 -2.08 23.08
C PHE A 99 5.55 -3.56 23.44
N VAL A 100 5.96 -4.49 22.56
CA VAL A 100 6.04 -5.92 22.89
C VAL A 100 7.34 -6.16 23.66
N PRO A 101 7.27 -6.44 24.98
CA PRO A 101 8.47 -6.44 25.81
C PRO A 101 9.34 -7.68 25.61
N GLU A 102 8.72 -8.81 25.28
CA GLU A 102 9.37 -10.12 25.26
C GLU A 102 8.81 -10.96 24.09
N LEU A 103 9.64 -11.89 23.61
CA LEU A 103 9.21 -12.89 22.62
C LEU A 103 8.44 -14.02 23.31
N PRO A 104 7.57 -14.74 22.58
CA PRO A 104 6.89 -15.89 23.12
C PRO A 104 7.87 -16.93 23.69
N ASN A 105 7.55 -17.49 24.85
CA ASN A 105 8.39 -18.45 25.56
C ASN A 105 7.78 -19.87 25.60
N GLY A 106 6.60 -20.07 25.01
CA GLY A 106 5.91 -21.36 24.93
C GLY A 106 5.01 -21.66 26.14
N THR A 107 4.93 -20.75 27.11
CA THR A 107 4.01 -20.85 28.25
C THR A 107 2.67 -20.17 28.01
N GLU A 108 2.49 -19.54 26.85
CA GLU A 108 1.25 -18.87 26.49
C GLU A 108 0.09 -19.86 26.44
N GLU A 109 -1.03 -19.48 27.03
CA GLU A 109 -2.25 -20.28 27.04
C GLU A 109 -3.49 -19.41 26.98
N GLY A 110 -4.57 -19.96 26.44
CA GLY A 110 -5.89 -19.33 26.42
C GLY A 110 -6.48 -19.16 25.03
N ARG A 111 -7.68 -18.58 25.01
CA ARG A 111 -8.42 -18.28 23.79
C ARG A 111 -8.35 -16.79 23.49
N PHE A 112 -8.00 -16.46 22.24
CA PHE A 112 -7.78 -15.10 21.80
C PHE A 112 -8.48 -14.87 20.46
N ILE A 113 -8.93 -13.63 20.24
CA ILE A 113 -9.31 -13.17 18.91
C ILE A 113 -8.12 -12.40 18.33
N ALA A 114 -7.80 -12.63 17.07
CA ALA A 114 -6.89 -11.78 16.31
C ALA A 114 -7.62 -11.20 15.10
N MET A 115 -7.56 -9.88 14.95
CA MET A 115 -8.00 -9.18 13.75
C MET A 115 -6.79 -8.70 12.97
N ASP A 116 -6.76 -8.93 11.67
CA ASP A 116 -5.69 -8.53 10.78
C ASP A 116 -6.27 -7.68 9.66
N LEU A 117 -6.03 -6.36 9.77
CA LEU A 117 -6.44 -5.38 8.79
C LEU A 117 -5.28 -5.16 7.80
N GLY A 118 -5.37 -5.85 6.67
CA GLY A 118 -4.46 -5.68 5.55
C GLY A 118 -4.82 -4.47 4.67
N GLY A 119 -4.21 -4.41 3.48
CA GLY A 119 -4.52 -3.37 2.49
C GLY A 119 -5.83 -3.59 1.72
N THR A 120 -6.33 -4.83 1.68
CA THR A 120 -7.53 -5.19 0.87
C THR A 120 -8.46 -6.16 1.60
N ASN A 121 -7.93 -6.90 2.58
CA ASN A 121 -8.66 -7.95 3.28
C ASN A 121 -8.63 -7.68 4.77
N LEU A 122 -9.75 -8.03 5.41
CA LEU A 122 -9.87 -8.18 6.85
C LEU A 122 -9.91 -9.67 7.15
N ARG A 123 -9.08 -10.11 8.08
CA ARG A 123 -9.11 -11.47 8.62
C ARG A 123 -9.42 -11.41 10.11
N VAL A 124 -10.35 -12.24 10.56
CA VAL A 124 -10.67 -12.46 11.98
C VAL A 124 -10.35 -13.91 12.31
N MET A 125 -9.61 -14.15 13.38
CA MET A 125 -9.18 -15.48 13.81
C MET A 125 -9.54 -15.70 15.26
N LEU A 126 -10.11 -16.86 15.57
CA LEU A 126 -10.17 -17.42 16.91
C LEU A 126 -8.98 -18.36 17.06
N MET A 127 -8.16 -18.11 18.08
CA MET A 127 -6.98 -18.89 18.40
C MET A 127 -7.18 -19.56 19.76
N ASP A 128 -6.95 -20.87 19.83
CA ASP A 128 -6.86 -21.63 21.08
C ASP A 128 -5.40 -22.08 21.24
N ILE A 129 -4.71 -21.45 22.19
CA ILE A 129 -3.29 -21.67 22.47
C ILE A 129 -3.19 -22.55 23.72
N LYS A 130 -2.47 -23.67 23.59
CA LYS A 130 -2.17 -24.57 24.70
C LYS A 130 -0.67 -24.89 24.70
N PRO A 131 0.02 -24.79 25.85
CA PRO A 131 1.44 -25.08 25.93
C PRO A 131 1.77 -26.49 25.44
N GLY A 132 2.70 -26.59 24.49
CA GLY A 132 3.15 -27.86 23.93
C GLY A 132 2.18 -28.53 22.93
N GLU A 133 1.04 -27.92 22.62
CA GLU A 133 0.15 -28.37 21.54
C GLU A 133 0.32 -27.50 20.28
N GLU A 134 -0.08 -28.04 19.13
CA GLU A 134 -0.21 -27.24 17.91
C GLU A 134 -1.30 -26.17 18.07
N LEU A 135 -1.05 -24.98 17.52
CA LEU A 135 -2.00 -23.87 17.51
C LEU A 135 -3.28 -24.27 16.76
N LYS A 136 -4.43 -24.16 17.44
CA LYS A 136 -5.75 -24.39 16.81
C LYS A 136 -6.35 -23.05 16.43
N THR A 137 -6.71 -22.92 15.15
CA THR A 137 -7.27 -21.66 14.62
C THR A 137 -8.54 -21.91 13.82
N GLU A 138 -9.54 -21.07 14.04
CA GLU A 138 -10.67 -20.89 13.14
C GLU A 138 -10.62 -19.46 12.58
N GLN A 139 -10.87 -19.28 11.28
CA GLN A 139 -10.69 -17.98 10.65
C GLN A 139 -11.82 -17.62 9.69
N PHE A 140 -12.09 -16.33 9.60
CA PHE A 140 -12.96 -15.68 8.64
C PHE A 140 -12.17 -14.64 7.86
N ASN A 141 -12.29 -14.64 6.54
CA ASN A 141 -11.61 -13.71 5.65
C ASN A 141 -12.65 -13.00 4.79
N THR A 142 -12.58 -11.68 4.74
CA THR A 142 -13.44 -10.86 3.88
C THR A 142 -12.65 -9.77 3.19
N ARG A 143 -13.14 -9.36 2.02
CA ARG A 143 -12.58 -8.22 1.31
C ARG A 143 -13.20 -6.95 1.86
N ILE A 144 -12.36 -5.97 2.17
CA ILE A 144 -12.80 -4.66 2.64
C ILE A 144 -13.44 -3.94 1.46
N PRO A 145 -14.69 -3.47 1.59
CA PRO A 145 -15.36 -2.80 0.49
C PRO A 145 -14.74 -1.42 0.25
N ASN A 146 -14.72 -1.00 -1.02
CA ASN A 146 -14.13 0.30 -1.40
C ASN A 146 -14.75 1.49 -0.67
N TRP A 147 -16.05 1.41 -0.33
CA TRP A 147 -16.72 2.48 0.42
C TRP A 147 -16.17 2.62 1.85
N ALA A 148 -15.69 1.54 2.48
CA ALA A 148 -15.06 1.59 3.79
C ALA A 148 -13.61 2.12 3.69
N MET A 149 -12.87 1.68 2.65
CA MET A 149 -11.47 2.10 2.42
C MET A 149 -11.31 3.59 2.07
N ARG A 150 -12.36 4.23 1.53
CA ARG A 150 -12.37 5.64 1.09
C ARG A 150 -13.44 6.48 1.82
N GLY A 151 -14.07 5.91 2.83
CA GLY A 151 -15.17 6.52 3.58
C GLY A 151 -14.71 7.35 4.78
N THR A 152 -15.54 7.37 5.81
CA THR A 152 -15.21 7.93 7.14
C THR A 152 -14.63 6.85 8.05
N GLY A 153 -13.93 7.27 9.11
CA GLY A 153 -13.43 6.36 10.16
C GLY A 153 -14.56 5.50 10.71
N GLU A 154 -15.66 6.12 11.10
CA GLU A 154 -16.89 5.44 11.55
C GLU A 154 -17.32 4.32 10.59
N GLN A 155 -17.41 4.59 9.28
CA GLN A 155 -17.78 3.58 8.29
C GLN A 155 -16.81 2.40 8.22
N LEU A 156 -15.51 2.66 8.37
CA LEU A 156 -14.49 1.61 8.36
C LEU A 156 -14.56 0.76 9.63
N PHE A 157 -14.59 1.40 10.80
CA PHE A 157 -14.59 0.69 12.08
C PHE A 157 -15.94 -0.02 12.32
N ASP A 158 -17.07 0.56 11.96
CA ASP A 158 -18.38 -0.13 11.96
C ASP A 158 -18.36 -1.40 11.10
N TYR A 159 -17.72 -1.36 9.94
CA TYR A 159 -17.56 -2.53 9.08
C TYR A 159 -16.71 -3.62 9.76
N ILE A 160 -15.58 -3.23 10.38
CA ILE A 160 -14.70 -4.15 11.12
C ILE A 160 -15.45 -4.79 12.28
N THR A 161 -16.13 -3.99 13.11
CA THR A 161 -16.85 -4.44 14.29
C THR A 161 -18.05 -5.31 13.91
N LYS A 162 -18.73 -5.01 12.80
CA LYS A 162 -19.77 -5.89 12.23
C LYS A 162 -19.20 -7.26 11.86
N CYS A 163 -18.09 -7.31 11.12
CA CYS A 163 -17.46 -8.57 10.74
C CYS A 163 -17.01 -9.40 11.96
N LEU A 164 -16.46 -8.73 12.98
CA LEU A 164 -16.14 -9.36 14.25
C LEU A 164 -17.39 -9.93 14.93
N ALA A 165 -18.45 -9.14 15.06
CA ALA A 165 -19.69 -9.57 15.70
C ALA A 165 -20.33 -10.77 15.00
N GLU A 166 -20.41 -10.75 13.66
CA GLU A 166 -20.91 -11.88 12.86
C GLU A 166 -20.10 -13.15 13.12
N PHE A 167 -18.76 -13.06 13.14
CA PHE A 167 -17.89 -14.19 13.44
C PHE A 167 -18.07 -14.74 14.86
N LEU A 168 -18.16 -13.86 15.87
CA LEU A 168 -18.36 -14.28 17.26
C LEU A 168 -19.71 -14.95 17.48
N ILE A 169 -20.78 -14.46 16.82
CA ILE A 169 -22.12 -15.05 16.86
C ILE A 169 -22.13 -16.41 16.18
N GLU A 170 -21.50 -16.53 15.00
CA GLU A 170 -21.38 -17.81 14.28
C GLU A 170 -20.70 -18.88 15.14
N LYS A 171 -19.65 -18.49 15.88
CA LYS A 171 -18.91 -19.37 16.79
C LYS A 171 -19.58 -19.57 18.15
N GLY A 172 -20.65 -18.85 18.45
CA GLY A 172 -21.40 -18.94 19.71
C GLY A 172 -20.62 -18.45 20.94
N ILE A 173 -19.70 -17.50 20.76
CA ILE A 173 -18.77 -16.99 21.79
C ILE A 173 -18.88 -15.47 22.01
N GLN A 174 -19.95 -14.84 21.53
CA GLN A 174 -20.17 -13.40 21.62
C GLN A 174 -20.21 -12.85 23.05
N ASN A 175 -20.42 -13.72 24.05
CA ASN A 175 -20.48 -13.33 25.46
C ASN A 175 -19.26 -13.80 26.28
N ASP A 176 -18.25 -14.40 25.64
CA ASP A 176 -17.10 -15.00 26.34
C ASP A 176 -16.10 -13.94 26.84
N GLY A 177 -16.18 -12.68 26.35
CA GLY A 177 -15.29 -11.60 26.78
C GLY A 177 -13.83 -11.83 26.41
N LEU A 178 -13.56 -12.43 25.25
CA LEU A 178 -12.21 -12.82 24.84
C LEU A 178 -11.29 -11.60 24.58
N PRO A 179 -10.00 -11.70 24.95
CA PRO A 179 -9.01 -10.69 24.56
C PRO A 179 -8.83 -10.62 23.04
N VAL A 180 -8.72 -9.41 22.50
CA VAL A 180 -8.56 -9.13 21.08
C VAL A 180 -7.18 -8.54 20.81
N GLY A 181 -6.43 -9.16 19.91
CA GLY A 181 -5.24 -8.58 19.28
C GLY A 181 -5.62 -7.93 17.95
N PHE A 182 -5.24 -6.66 17.76
CA PHE A 182 -5.53 -5.93 16.53
C PHE A 182 -4.24 -5.66 15.74
N THR A 183 -3.99 -6.49 14.73
CA THR A 183 -2.90 -6.31 13.77
C THR A 183 -3.29 -5.24 12.76
N PHE A 184 -2.98 -3.99 13.10
CA PHE A 184 -3.24 -2.83 12.27
C PHE A 184 -1.97 -2.47 11.49
N SER A 185 -1.86 -2.95 10.25
CA SER A 185 -0.61 -2.92 9.47
C SER A 185 -0.33 -1.56 8.81
N TYR A 186 -0.38 -0.47 9.59
CA TYR A 186 -0.12 0.89 9.14
C TYR A 186 0.88 1.59 10.08
N PRO A 187 1.60 2.61 9.61
CA PRO A 187 2.50 3.37 10.48
C PRO A 187 1.70 4.04 11.61
N CYS A 188 1.93 3.62 12.84
CA CYS A 188 1.31 4.19 14.04
C CYS A 188 2.35 4.66 15.05
N ASP A 189 2.08 5.78 15.71
CA ASP A 189 2.79 6.19 16.90
C ASP A 189 2.12 5.52 18.10
N GLN A 190 2.69 4.39 18.50
CA GLN A 190 2.19 3.58 19.59
C GLN A 190 2.60 4.21 20.94
N LYS A 191 1.68 4.30 21.89
CA LYS A 191 1.95 4.79 23.26
C LYS A 191 1.93 3.68 24.31
N SER A 192 1.25 2.59 24.01
CA SER A 192 1.24 1.35 24.80
C SER A 192 0.79 0.18 23.93
N LEU A 193 0.75 -1.04 24.47
CA LEU A 193 0.16 -2.19 23.76
C LEU A 193 -1.34 -2.00 23.40
N ARG A 194 -2.01 -1.01 24.00
CA ARG A 194 -3.46 -0.76 23.86
C ARG A 194 -3.77 0.66 23.36
N SER A 195 -2.80 1.35 22.77
CA SER A 195 -2.98 2.71 22.27
C SER A 195 -2.02 2.99 21.12
N ALA A 196 -2.56 3.34 19.96
CA ALA A 196 -1.78 3.58 18.76
C ALA A 196 -2.42 4.65 17.86
N THR A 197 -1.75 5.78 17.72
CA THR A 197 -2.21 6.87 16.86
C THR A 197 -1.78 6.64 15.42
N LEU A 198 -2.71 6.66 14.47
CA LEU A 198 -2.38 6.51 13.05
C LEU A 198 -1.61 7.73 12.53
N LEU A 199 -0.41 7.52 11.98
CA LEU A 199 0.41 8.59 11.41
C LEU A 199 0.03 8.94 9.98
N ARG A 200 -0.23 7.93 9.15
CA ARG A 200 -0.63 8.09 7.75
C ARG A 200 -1.17 6.80 7.18
N TRP A 201 -2.09 6.93 6.24
CA TRP A 201 -2.51 5.80 5.43
C TRP A 201 -1.43 5.36 4.42
N THR A 202 -1.47 4.08 4.09
CA THR A 202 -0.70 3.45 3.01
C THR A 202 -1.62 2.46 2.29
N LYS A 203 -1.10 1.71 1.29
CA LYS A 203 -1.81 0.56 0.68
C LYS A 203 -3.18 0.91 0.04
N GLY A 204 -3.42 2.18 -0.30
CA GLY A 204 -4.64 2.62 -0.98
C GLY A 204 -5.82 2.94 -0.06
N PHE A 205 -5.63 2.93 1.27
CA PHE A 205 -6.60 3.50 2.20
C PHE A 205 -6.57 5.04 2.14
N GLU A 206 -7.75 5.65 2.19
CA GLU A 206 -7.96 7.10 2.16
C GLU A 206 -9.04 7.53 3.16
N THR A 207 -9.35 6.67 4.15
CA THR A 207 -10.41 6.90 5.12
C THR A 207 -10.17 8.19 5.92
N THR A 208 -11.20 9.04 5.99
CA THR A 208 -11.13 10.34 6.69
C THR A 208 -11.40 10.21 8.19
N GLY A 209 -10.82 11.09 9.00
CA GLY A 209 -11.07 11.10 10.45
C GLY A 209 -10.42 9.96 11.24
N VAL A 210 -9.34 9.37 10.71
CA VAL A 210 -8.56 8.32 11.41
C VAL A 210 -7.10 8.73 11.62
N VAL A 211 -6.50 9.44 10.66
CA VAL A 211 -5.12 9.93 10.81
C VAL A 211 -5.08 10.96 11.95
N GLY A 212 -4.20 10.75 12.91
CA GLY A 212 -4.10 11.56 14.13
C GLY A 212 -4.94 11.03 15.31
N GLU A 213 -5.79 10.02 15.08
CA GLU A 213 -6.64 9.42 16.11
C GLU A 213 -6.09 8.07 16.59
N ASP A 214 -6.45 7.67 17.81
CA ASP A 214 -6.11 6.35 18.35
C ASP A 214 -7.02 5.26 17.76
N VAL A 215 -6.42 4.33 17.01
CA VAL A 215 -7.16 3.28 16.30
C VAL A 215 -7.76 2.23 17.24
N VAL A 216 -7.30 2.16 18.50
CA VAL A 216 -7.88 1.29 19.52
C VAL A 216 -9.12 1.92 20.13
N GLU A 217 -9.18 3.25 20.25
CA GLU A 217 -10.38 3.96 20.73
C GLU A 217 -11.48 4.05 19.66
N LEU A 218 -11.10 4.05 18.38
CA LEU A 218 -12.04 4.03 17.26
C LEU A 218 -12.70 2.67 17.03
N LEU A 219 -12.12 1.59 17.55
CA LEU A 219 -12.60 0.21 17.41
C LEU A 219 -13.65 -0.15 18.48
#